data_AF-A0A1E8B828-F1
#
_entry.id   AF-A0A1E8B828-F1
#
_cell.length_a   1.000
_cell.length_b   1.000
_cell.length_c   1.000
_cell.angle_alpha   90.00
_cell.angle_beta   90.00
_cell.angle_gamma   90.00
#
_symmetry.space_group_name_H-M   'P 1'
#
loop_
_entity.id
_entity.type
_entity.pdbx_description
1 polymer ?
#
loop_
_entity_poly.entity_id
_entity_poly.type
_entity_poly.pdbx_seq_one_letter_code
_entity_poly.pdbx_strand_id
1 'polypeptide(L)'
;MLLKTIFCKVEEEKREMFAAAQEKWRDLQHLDGFNGQFGGWSEEEACVFTLWADRNAYQSFMNDAHDTIFLNSNQEGTYISCNIEMFQALYDITETSMKDVITQGAFVRVAICDVKEEKEKQFLHKQETIWNKGMENAKGMLGGVIGKSLKTENRYIVLTYWKDEMAHQNYVEEIFPELYKLANIHEDLEDIRSKQAVCKEEWLVY
;
A
#
# COMPACT_ATOMS: atom_id res chain seq x y z
N MET A 1 7.08 10.64 -5.54
CA MET A 1 6.11 10.23 -4.50
C MET A 1 6.73 9.17 -3.60
N LEU A 2 6.42 9.21 -2.31
CA LEU A 2 6.69 8.14 -1.36
C LEU A 2 5.40 7.42 -0.99
N LEU A 3 5.50 6.12 -0.80
CA LEU A 3 4.46 5.26 -0.24
C LEU A 3 4.92 4.79 1.14
N LYS A 4 4.12 5.04 2.17
CA LYS A 4 4.31 4.45 3.50
C LYS A 4 3.31 3.32 3.68
N THR A 5 3.77 2.18 4.16
CA THR A 5 2.91 1.11 4.66
C THR A 5 2.97 1.04 6.18
N ILE A 6 1.83 0.80 6.82
CA ILE A 6 1.70 0.64 8.26
C ILE A 6 0.84 -0.60 8.47
N PHE A 7 1.45 -1.67 8.99
CA PHE A 7 0.77 -2.92 9.32
C PHE A 7 0.82 -3.13 10.82
N CYS A 8 -0.30 -2.95 11.49
CA CYS A 8 -0.37 -3.12 12.94
C CYS A 8 -1.21 -4.35 13.31
N LYS A 9 -0.69 -5.24 14.16
CA LYS A 9 -1.46 -6.34 14.75
C LYS A 9 -2.29 -5.82 15.91
N VAL A 10 -3.60 -6.06 15.88
CA VAL A 10 -4.55 -5.52 16.87
C VAL A 10 -5.37 -6.64 17.48
N GLU A 11 -5.43 -6.68 18.82
CA GLU A 11 -6.31 -7.61 19.54
C GLU A 11 -7.77 -7.28 19.23
N GLU A 12 -8.62 -8.30 19.10
CA GLU A 12 -10.04 -8.14 18.76
C GLU A 12 -10.74 -7.10 19.65
N GLU A 13 -10.48 -7.15 20.97
CA GLU A 13 -11.02 -6.26 21.99
C GLU A 13 -10.62 -4.78 21.81
N LYS A 14 -9.53 -4.51 21.08
CA LYS A 14 -8.99 -3.16 20.85
C LYS A 14 -9.27 -2.63 19.45
N ARG A 15 -9.92 -3.39 18.56
CA ARG A 15 -10.16 -2.98 17.17
C ARG A 15 -10.95 -1.69 17.06
N GLU A 16 -12.00 -1.53 17.88
CA GLU A 16 -12.80 -0.30 17.90
C GLU A 16 -11.98 0.90 18.36
N MET A 17 -11.17 0.73 19.41
CA MET A 17 -10.27 1.78 19.90
C MET A 17 -9.21 2.15 18.85
N PHE A 18 -8.64 1.16 18.17
CA PHE A 18 -7.68 1.39 17.08
C PHE A 18 -8.33 2.15 15.94
N ALA A 19 -9.53 1.76 15.50
CA ALA A 19 -10.24 2.40 14.41
C ALA A 19 -10.59 3.87 14.74
N ALA A 20 -11.09 4.13 15.95
CA ALA A 20 -11.39 5.48 16.41
C ALA A 20 -10.13 6.36 16.55
N ALA A 21 -8.98 5.77 16.91
CA ALA A 21 -7.70 6.47 16.89
C ALA A 21 -7.24 6.77 15.45
N GLN A 22 -7.44 5.82 14.53
CA GLN A 22 -7.06 5.96 13.12
C GLN A 22 -7.82 7.11 12.42
N GLU A 23 -9.09 7.31 12.75
CA GLU A 23 -9.92 8.43 12.25
C GLU A 23 -9.37 9.82 12.59
N LYS A 24 -8.65 9.94 13.72
CA LYS A 24 -8.07 11.22 14.16
C LYS A 24 -6.85 11.63 13.33
N TRP A 25 -6.32 10.74 12.49
CA TRP A 25 -5.29 11.09 11.51
C TRP A 25 -5.82 11.94 10.35
N ARG A 26 -7.11 12.29 10.33
CA ARG A 26 -7.69 13.23 9.37
C ARG A 26 -6.96 14.58 9.28
N ASP A 27 -6.26 15.00 10.34
CA ASP A 27 -5.48 16.25 10.35
C ASP A 27 -4.35 16.25 9.31
N LEU A 28 -3.94 15.07 8.81
CA LEU A 28 -2.98 14.93 7.72
C LEU A 28 -3.41 15.66 6.44
N GLN A 29 -4.72 15.82 6.19
CA GLN A 29 -5.25 16.51 4.99
C GLN A 29 -4.78 17.97 4.87
N HIS A 30 -4.32 18.57 5.97
CA HIS A 30 -3.87 19.96 6.01
C HIS A 30 -2.35 20.11 5.81
N LEU A 31 -1.62 19.01 5.64
CA LEU A 31 -0.17 19.04 5.54
C LEU A 31 0.29 19.16 4.09
N ASP A 32 1.20 20.11 3.84
CA ASP A 32 1.80 20.29 2.53
C ASP A 32 2.52 19.03 2.05
N GLY A 33 2.16 18.58 0.85
CA GLY A 33 2.75 17.40 0.22
C GLY A 33 2.22 16.07 0.75
N PHE A 34 1.19 16.05 1.60
CA PHE A 34 0.39 14.86 1.84
C PHE A 34 -0.58 14.65 0.65
N ASN A 35 -0.54 13.47 0.03
CA ASN A 35 -1.38 13.15 -1.14
C ASN A 35 -2.56 12.23 -0.80
N GLY A 36 -2.60 11.67 0.41
CA GLY A 36 -3.73 10.90 0.89
C GLY A 36 -3.36 9.70 1.75
N GLN A 37 -4.37 9.17 2.44
CA GLN A 37 -4.35 7.96 3.26
C GLN A 37 -5.55 7.08 2.91
N PHE A 38 -5.33 5.77 2.89
CA PHE A 38 -6.38 4.77 2.74
C PHE A 38 -5.94 3.48 3.41
N GLY A 39 -6.89 2.61 3.74
CA GLY A 39 -6.56 1.38 4.44
C GLY A 39 -7.78 0.68 5.01
N GLY A 40 -7.56 -0.47 5.63
CA GLY A 40 -8.60 -1.26 6.26
C GLY A 40 -8.04 -2.47 6.99
N TRP A 41 -8.90 -3.45 7.23
CA TRP A 41 -8.54 -4.65 7.97
C TRP A 41 -8.15 -5.80 7.02
N SER A 42 -7.03 -6.45 7.32
CA SER A 42 -6.58 -7.72 6.75
C SER A 42 -6.54 -8.74 7.90
N GLU A 43 -7.58 -9.54 8.06
CA GLU A 43 -7.71 -10.48 9.20
C GLU A 43 -7.59 -9.76 10.57
N GLU A 44 -6.49 -9.96 11.30
CA GLU A 44 -6.16 -9.32 12.59
C GLU A 44 -5.26 -8.08 12.48
N GLU A 45 -4.85 -7.71 11.26
CA GLU A 45 -3.96 -6.58 11.03
C GLU A 45 -4.68 -5.39 10.41
N ALA A 46 -4.48 -4.22 11.01
CA ALA A 46 -4.79 -2.95 10.37
C ALA A 46 -3.71 -2.65 9.32
N CYS A 47 -4.16 -2.43 8.08
CA CYS A 47 -3.31 -2.07 6.95
C CYS A 47 -3.63 -0.64 6.52
N VAL A 48 -2.69 0.27 6.75
CA VAL A 48 -2.81 1.69 6.40
C VAL A 48 -1.70 2.09 5.43
N PHE A 49 -2.06 2.86 4.41
CA PHE A 49 -1.19 3.35 3.37
C PHE A 49 -1.26 4.87 3.34
N THR A 50 -0.12 5.55 3.27
CA THR A 50 -0.08 7.01 3.04
C THR A 50 0.82 7.36 1.88
N LEU A 51 0.40 8.35 1.09
CA LEU A 51 1.13 8.85 -0.06
C LEU A 51 1.65 10.26 0.23
N TRP A 52 2.92 10.49 -0.09
CA TRP A 52 3.59 11.78 0.11
C TRP A 52 4.25 12.24 -1.17
N ALA A 53 4.24 13.55 -1.45
CA ALA A 53 4.85 14.13 -2.63
C ALA A 53 6.31 13.71 -2.78
N ASP A 54 7.08 13.85 -1.70
CA ASP A 54 8.49 13.51 -1.63
C ASP A 54 8.99 13.32 -0.18
N ARG A 55 10.30 13.13 -0.04
CA ARG A 55 10.98 12.92 1.25
C ARG A 55 11.00 14.16 2.13
N ASN A 56 11.02 15.36 1.54
CA ASN A 56 11.05 16.61 2.30
C ASN A 56 9.69 16.88 2.94
N ALA A 57 8.60 16.67 2.20
CA ALA A 57 7.24 16.76 2.73
C ALA A 57 7.06 15.78 3.90
N TYR A 58 7.44 14.51 3.71
CA TYR A 58 7.38 13.50 4.78
C TYR A 58 8.24 13.88 6.00
N GLN A 59 9.46 14.37 5.79
CA GLN A 59 10.34 14.75 6.90
C GLN A 59 9.80 15.96 7.66
N SER A 60 9.18 16.92 6.99
CA SER A 60 8.55 18.09 7.62
C SER A 60 7.39 17.62 8.51
N PHE A 61 6.53 16.73 8.01
CA PHE A 61 5.51 16.07 8.82
C PHE A 61 6.09 15.39 10.08
N MET A 62 7.16 14.61 9.92
CA MET A 62 7.80 13.91 11.03
C MET A 62 8.35 14.87 12.10
N ASN A 63 8.84 16.04 11.70
CA ASN A 63 9.42 17.02 12.61
C ASN A 63 8.36 17.86 13.34
N ASP A 64 7.29 18.23 12.64
CA ASP A 64 6.42 19.32 13.08
C ASP A 64 5.06 18.83 13.61
N ALA A 65 4.50 17.78 13.00
CA ALA A 65 3.10 17.39 13.23
C ALA A 65 2.94 15.96 13.77
N HIS A 66 3.84 15.03 13.44
CA HIS A 66 3.70 13.61 13.75
C HIS A 66 3.40 13.34 15.23
N ASP A 67 4.25 13.80 16.14
CA ASP A 67 4.10 13.48 17.57
C ASP A 67 2.83 14.08 18.15
N THR A 68 2.46 15.28 17.71
CA THR A 68 1.21 15.92 18.13
C THR A 68 -0.01 15.10 17.70
N ILE A 69 -0.09 14.69 16.42
CA ILE A 69 -1.20 13.87 15.91
C ILE A 69 -1.20 12.50 16.59
N PHE A 70 -0.04 11.86 16.72
CA PHE A 70 0.10 10.55 17.33
C PHE A 70 -0.38 10.56 18.79
N LEU A 71 0.05 11.54 19.59
CA LEU A 71 -0.40 11.68 20.99
C LEU A 71 -1.90 11.99 21.09
N ASN A 72 -2.42 12.91 20.27
CA ASN A 72 -3.84 13.27 20.28
C ASN A 72 -4.75 12.13 19.79
N SER A 73 -4.23 11.27 18.93
CA SER A 73 -4.97 10.13 18.40
C SER A 73 -5.26 9.08 19.48
N ASN A 74 -4.38 8.95 20.49
CA ASN A 74 -4.29 7.79 21.38
C ASN A 74 -4.09 6.47 20.62
N GLN A 75 -3.38 6.50 19.49
CA GLN A 75 -3.06 5.28 18.74
C GLN A 75 -2.12 4.36 19.55
N GLU A 76 -1.23 4.95 20.36
CA GLU A 76 -0.37 4.18 21.24
C GLU A 76 -1.18 3.31 22.20
N GLY A 77 -0.80 2.03 22.32
CA GLY A 77 -1.50 1.06 23.17
C GLY A 77 -2.73 0.39 22.55
N THR A 78 -3.12 0.78 21.33
CA THR A 78 -4.23 0.14 20.60
C THR A 78 -3.81 -1.08 19.77
N TYR A 79 -2.51 -1.32 19.62
CA TYR A 79 -1.95 -2.44 18.85
C TYR A 79 -0.86 -3.18 19.63
N ILE A 80 -0.64 -4.46 19.30
CA ILE A 80 0.42 -5.31 19.87
C ILE A 80 1.77 -4.97 19.26
N SER A 81 1.78 -4.84 17.94
CA SER A 81 2.97 -4.53 17.15
C SER A 81 2.58 -3.71 15.95
N CYS A 82 3.51 -2.90 15.44
CA CYS A 82 3.30 -2.21 14.19
C CYS A 82 4.57 -2.17 13.35
N ASN A 83 4.45 -2.59 12.09
CA ASN A 83 5.51 -2.59 11.10
C ASN A 83 5.28 -1.44 10.13
N ILE A 84 6.23 -0.51 10.09
CA ILE A 84 6.20 0.66 9.22
C ILE A 84 7.36 0.58 8.24
N GLU A 85 7.06 0.74 6.96
CA GLU A 85 8.07 0.76 5.91
C GLU A 85 7.76 1.85 4.87
N MET A 86 8.83 2.50 4.40
CA MET A 86 8.76 3.56 3.39
C MET A 86 9.33 3.06 2.07
N PHE A 87 8.62 3.34 1.00
CA PHE A 87 8.98 2.97 -0.36
C PHE A 87 9.05 4.22 -1.24
N GLN A 88 10.12 4.32 -2.02
CA GLN A 88 10.22 5.25 -3.13
C GLN A 88 9.41 4.71 -4.30
N ALA A 89 8.36 5.42 -4.73
CA ALA A 89 7.65 5.06 -5.95
C ALA A 89 8.60 5.18 -7.14
N LEU A 90 8.62 4.13 -7.98
CA LEU A 90 9.38 4.08 -9.22
C LEU A 90 8.51 4.53 -10.40
N TYR A 91 7.32 3.94 -10.51
CA TYR A 91 6.32 4.29 -11.52
C TYR A 91 4.92 3.78 -11.11
N ASP A 92 3.90 4.39 -11.69
CA ASP A 92 2.50 3.94 -11.59
C ASP A 92 2.25 2.74 -12.52
N ILE A 93 1.36 1.83 -12.11
CA ILE A 93 1.00 0.63 -12.89
C ILE A 93 0.09 0.99 -14.07
N THR A 94 -0.72 2.03 -13.91
CA THR A 94 -1.67 2.54 -14.91
C THR A 94 -1.28 3.96 -15.34
N GLU A 95 -1.88 4.46 -16.42
CA GLU A 95 -1.69 5.86 -16.84
C GLU A 95 -2.15 6.87 -15.79
N THR A 96 -3.25 6.57 -15.07
CA THR A 96 -3.73 7.38 -13.96
C THR A 96 -2.83 7.17 -12.73
N SER A 97 -2.38 8.26 -12.11
CA SER A 97 -1.52 8.15 -10.93
C SER A 97 -2.29 7.66 -9.71
N MET A 98 -1.63 6.88 -8.85
CA MET A 98 -2.25 6.32 -7.65
C MET A 98 -2.89 7.39 -6.75
N LYS A 99 -2.28 8.58 -6.66
CA LYS A 99 -2.81 9.70 -5.85
C LYS A 99 -4.16 10.25 -6.36
N ASP A 100 -4.44 10.10 -7.66
CA ASP A 100 -5.63 10.67 -8.28
C ASP A 100 -6.84 9.71 -8.19
N VAL A 101 -6.61 8.47 -7.75
CA VAL A 101 -7.64 7.42 -7.63
C VAL A 101 -7.96 7.00 -6.20
N ILE A 102 -7.32 7.62 -5.20
CA ILE A 102 -7.49 7.27 -3.77
C ILE A 102 -8.97 7.29 -3.36
N THR A 103 -9.75 8.25 -3.84
CA THR A 103 -11.17 8.40 -3.48
C THR A 103 -12.12 7.50 -4.27
N GLN A 104 -11.60 6.72 -5.23
CA GLN A 104 -12.41 5.92 -6.16
C GLN A 104 -12.42 4.43 -5.81
N GLY A 105 -11.46 3.97 -5.01
CA GLY A 105 -11.30 2.56 -4.67
C GLY A 105 -11.84 2.19 -3.31
N ALA A 106 -12.13 0.90 -3.16
CA ALA A 106 -12.59 0.31 -1.91
C ALA A 106 -11.80 -0.95 -1.54
N PHE A 107 -10.80 -1.34 -2.34
CA PHE A 107 -9.99 -2.52 -2.07
C PHE A 107 -8.53 -2.30 -2.47
N VAL A 108 -7.62 -2.58 -1.56
CA VAL A 108 -6.17 -2.50 -1.76
C VAL A 108 -5.55 -3.87 -1.58
N ARG A 109 -4.59 -4.19 -2.46
CA ARG A 109 -3.74 -5.37 -2.33
C ARG A 109 -2.29 -4.98 -2.50
N VAL A 110 -1.41 -5.52 -1.66
CA VAL A 110 0.03 -5.35 -1.76
C VAL A 110 0.75 -6.68 -1.84
N ALA A 111 1.82 -6.74 -2.63
CA ALA A 111 2.89 -7.72 -2.48
C ALA A 111 4.17 -7.00 -2.10
N ILE A 112 4.81 -7.49 -1.04
CA ILE A 112 6.15 -7.13 -0.63
C ILE A 112 7.07 -8.23 -1.13
N CYS A 113 7.90 -7.91 -2.11
CA CYS A 113 8.76 -8.83 -2.83
C CYS A 113 10.21 -8.60 -2.40
N ASP A 114 10.82 -9.60 -1.78
CA ASP A 114 12.27 -9.64 -1.60
C ASP A 114 12.86 -10.32 -2.84
N VAL A 115 13.56 -9.53 -3.66
CA VAL A 115 14.09 -9.93 -4.96
C VAL A 115 15.50 -10.52 -4.77
N LYS A 116 15.80 -11.60 -5.49
CA LYS A 116 17.13 -12.20 -5.47
C LYS A 116 18.19 -11.21 -5.97
N GLU A 117 19.39 -11.33 -5.44
CA GLU A 117 20.54 -10.53 -5.89
C GLU A 117 20.70 -10.62 -7.42
N GLU A 118 21.00 -9.49 -8.06
CA GLU A 118 21.12 -9.33 -9.52
C GLU A 118 19.84 -9.59 -10.35
N LYS A 119 18.70 -9.93 -9.72
CA LYS A 119 17.43 -10.19 -10.41
C LYS A 119 16.51 -8.99 -10.53
N GLU A 120 16.87 -7.84 -9.96
CA GLU A 120 16.07 -6.61 -9.97
C GLU A 120 15.60 -6.19 -11.37
N LYS A 121 16.51 -6.21 -12.36
CA LYS A 121 16.17 -5.85 -13.75
C LYS A 121 15.15 -6.82 -14.35
N GLN A 122 15.31 -8.11 -14.08
CA GLN A 122 14.39 -9.14 -14.55
C GLN A 122 13.02 -9.01 -13.87
N PHE A 123 13.00 -8.77 -12.57
CA PHE A 123 11.78 -8.53 -11.79
C PHE A 123 11.00 -7.33 -12.33
N LEU A 124 11.64 -6.17 -12.46
CA LEU A 124 11.00 -4.94 -12.97
C LEU A 124 10.52 -5.11 -14.42
N HIS A 125 11.29 -5.82 -15.25
CA HIS A 125 10.87 -6.12 -16.61
C HIS A 125 9.60 -6.99 -16.64
N LYS A 126 9.50 -8.01 -15.76
CA LYS A 126 8.28 -8.83 -15.62
C LYS A 126 7.10 -8.00 -15.09
N GLN A 127 7.34 -7.06 -14.17
CA GLN A 127 6.31 -6.11 -13.73
C GLN A 127 5.74 -5.35 -14.93
N GLU A 128 6.58 -4.69 -15.73
CA GLU A 128 6.13 -3.87 -16.86
C GLU A 128 5.48 -4.67 -17.98
N THR A 129 6.03 -5.84 -18.32
CA THR A 129 5.67 -6.56 -19.55
C THR A 129 4.63 -7.66 -19.37
N ILE A 130 4.46 -8.18 -18.15
CA ILE A 130 3.54 -9.27 -17.84
C ILE A 130 2.47 -8.77 -16.88
N TRP A 131 2.87 -8.34 -15.68
CA TRP A 131 1.93 -8.00 -14.63
C TRP A 131 1.11 -6.76 -14.96
N ASN A 132 1.77 -5.62 -15.23
CA ASN A 132 1.10 -4.35 -15.48
C ASN A 132 0.18 -4.43 -16.69
N LYS A 133 0.64 -5.05 -17.79
CA LYS A 133 -0.21 -5.29 -18.97
C LYS A 133 -1.43 -6.16 -18.68
N GLY A 134 -1.29 -7.14 -17.80
CA GLY A 134 -2.43 -7.96 -17.38
C GLY A 134 -3.40 -7.20 -16.47
N MET A 135 -2.87 -6.38 -15.56
CA MET A 135 -3.66 -5.63 -14.58
C MET A 135 -4.34 -4.39 -15.18
N GLU A 136 -3.70 -3.65 -16.09
CA GLU A 136 -4.27 -2.44 -16.70
C GLU A 136 -5.55 -2.74 -17.51
N ASN A 137 -5.66 -3.97 -18.04
CA ASN A 137 -6.83 -4.44 -18.78
C ASN A 137 -7.88 -5.10 -17.88
N ALA A 138 -7.60 -5.28 -16.59
CA ALA A 138 -8.52 -5.91 -15.66
C ALA A 138 -9.65 -4.95 -15.28
N LYS A 139 -10.89 -5.39 -15.45
CA LYS A 139 -12.07 -4.57 -15.16
C LYS A 139 -12.12 -4.21 -13.67
N GLY A 140 -12.08 -2.92 -13.37
CA GLY A 140 -12.16 -2.39 -12.01
C GLY A 140 -10.79 -2.19 -11.32
N MET A 141 -9.68 -2.45 -12.01
CA MET A 141 -8.37 -1.90 -11.63
C MET A 141 -8.41 -0.38 -11.80
N LEU A 142 -8.09 0.36 -10.74
CA LEU A 142 -8.13 1.83 -10.75
C LEU A 142 -6.73 2.42 -10.92
N GLY A 143 -5.75 1.80 -10.25
CA GLY A 143 -4.37 2.21 -10.32
C GLY A 143 -3.50 1.42 -9.36
N GLY A 144 -2.24 1.80 -9.28
CA GLY A 144 -1.29 1.13 -8.41
C GLY A 144 0.11 1.65 -8.63
N VAL A 145 1.04 1.19 -7.80
CA VAL A 145 2.42 1.69 -7.80
C VAL A 145 3.40 0.55 -7.56
N ILE A 146 4.51 0.60 -8.30
CA ILE A 146 5.71 -0.18 -8.00
C ILE A 146 6.67 0.72 -7.22
N GLY A 147 7.10 0.27 -6.04
CA GLY A 147 8.02 1.02 -5.18
C GLY A 147 9.22 0.20 -4.74
N LYS A 148 10.35 0.87 -4.51
CA LYS A 148 11.56 0.29 -3.91
C LYS A 148 11.67 0.71 -2.45
N SER A 149 11.95 -0.23 -1.56
CA SER A 149 12.11 0.07 -0.12
C SER A 149 13.27 1.05 0.09
N LEU A 150 13.07 2.00 1.02
CA LEU A 150 14.12 2.89 1.49
C LEU A 150 14.99 2.27 2.58
N LYS A 151 14.63 1.08 3.09
CA LYS A 151 15.29 0.41 4.21
C LYS A 151 16.00 -0.87 3.77
N THR A 152 15.41 -1.63 2.85
CA THR A 152 15.92 -2.93 2.43
C THR A 152 16.21 -2.91 0.94
N GLU A 153 17.48 -3.01 0.56
CA GLU A 153 17.94 -2.75 -0.81
C GLU A 153 17.22 -3.56 -1.88
N ASN A 154 16.99 -4.86 -1.65
CA ASN A 154 16.37 -5.75 -2.62
C ASN A 154 14.85 -5.91 -2.45
N ARG A 155 14.21 -5.05 -1.65
CA ARG A 155 12.79 -5.14 -1.37
C ARG A 155 11.99 -4.16 -2.22
N TYR A 156 10.94 -4.70 -2.84
CA TYR A 156 10.00 -3.97 -3.66
C TYR A 156 8.58 -4.14 -3.14
N ILE A 157 7.73 -3.17 -3.43
CA ILE A 157 6.30 -3.25 -3.19
C ILE A 157 5.55 -3.12 -4.51
N VAL A 158 4.54 -3.95 -4.69
CA VAL A 158 3.53 -3.84 -5.74
C VAL A 158 2.20 -3.59 -5.05
N LEU A 159 1.74 -2.34 -5.07
CA LEU A 159 0.42 -1.94 -4.55
C LEU A 159 -0.55 -1.80 -5.70
N THR A 160 -1.70 -2.47 -5.62
CA THR A 160 -2.80 -2.36 -6.57
C THR A 160 -4.06 -1.91 -5.87
N TYR A 161 -4.81 -1.04 -6.54
CA TYR A 161 -6.01 -0.42 -6.00
C TYR A 161 -7.19 -0.65 -6.94
N TRP A 162 -8.28 -1.11 -6.36
CA TRP A 162 -9.42 -1.66 -7.07
C TRP A 162 -10.69 -0.97 -6.62
N LYS A 163 -11.64 -0.90 -7.56
CA LYS A 163 -12.97 -0.37 -7.30
C LYS A 163 -13.61 -1.03 -6.09
N ASP A 164 -13.51 -2.36 -6.00
CA ASP A 164 -14.07 -3.17 -4.92
C ASP A 164 -13.36 -4.53 -4.87
N GLU A 165 -13.66 -5.32 -3.83
CA GLU A 165 -13.11 -6.67 -3.63
C GLU A 165 -13.51 -7.62 -4.75
N MET A 166 -14.74 -7.49 -5.28
CA MET A 166 -15.25 -8.34 -6.35
C MET A 166 -14.48 -8.14 -7.65
N ALA A 167 -14.12 -6.90 -7.99
CA ALA A 167 -13.27 -6.60 -9.13
C ALA A 167 -11.89 -7.25 -9.02
N HIS A 168 -11.27 -7.18 -7.85
CA HIS A 168 -10.00 -7.87 -7.60
C HIS A 168 -10.16 -9.40 -7.66
N GLN A 169 -11.25 -9.95 -7.11
CA GLN A 169 -11.50 -11.38 -7.14
C GLN A 169 -11.67 -11.90 -8.57
N ASN A 170 -12.40 -11.18 -9.43
CA ASN A 170 -12.51 -11.51 -10.84
C ASN A 170 -11.13 -11.51 -11.53
N TYR A 171 -10.26 -10.54 -11.23
CA TYR A 171 -8.89 -10.55 -11.73
C TYR A 171 -8.11 -11.79 -11.26
N VAL A 172 -8.24 -12.17 -9.98
CA VAL A 172 -7.58 -13.35 -9.41
C VAL A 172 -8.05 -14.65 -10.05
N GLU A 173 -9.32 -14.76 -10.41
CA GLU A 173 -9.90 -15.96 -11.00
C GLU A 173 -9.64 -16.06 -12.52
N GLU A 174 -9.75 -14.95 -13.24
CA GLU A 174 -9.78 -14.95 -14.70
C GLU A 174 -8.42 -14.62 -15.35
N ILE A 175 -7.60 -13.78 -14.73
CA ILE A 175 -6.41 -13.19 -15.37
C ILE A 175 -5.13 -13.64 -14.65
N PHE A 176 -5.10 -13.55 -13.33
CA PHE A 176 -3.92 -13.84 -12.50
C PHE A 176 -3.26 -15.21 -12.76
N PRO A 177 -3.99 -16.34 -12.96
CA PRO A 177 -3.35 -17.65 -13.11
C PRO A 177 -2.40 -17.73 -14.31
N GLU A 178 -2.80 -17.16 -15.44
CA GLU A 178 -1.97 -17.12 -16.65
C GLU A 178 -0.78 -16.17 -16.47
N LEU A 179 -0.98 -15.00 -15.85
CA LEU A 179 0.12 -14.08 -15.55
C LEU A 179 1.15 -14.72 -14.61
N TYR A 180 0.69 -15.42 -13.57
CA TYR A 180 1.55 -16.10 -12.61
C TYR A 180 2.42 -17.16 -13.29
N LYS A 181 1.81 -17.94 -14.18
CA LYS A 181 2.51 -18.95 -14.98
C LYS A 181 3.55 -18.32 -15.92
N LEU A 182 3.19 -17.23 -16.61
CA LEU A 182 4.09 -16.51 -17.51
C LEU A 182 5.25 -15.85 -16.77
N ALA A 183 4.98 -15.28 -15.60
CA ALA A 183 5.97 -14.56 -14.81
C ALA A 183 7.00 -15.49 -14.18
N ASN A 184 6.66 -16.74 -13.86
CA ASN A 184 7.55 -17.70 -13.19
C ASN A 184 8.35 -17.07 -12.04
N ILE A 185 7.63 -16.54 -11.04
CA ILE A 185 8.18 -15.64 -10.01
C ILE A 185 9.33 -16.24 -9.17
N HIS A 186 9.45 -17.57 -9.15
CA HIS A 186 10.49 -18.27 -8.40
C HIS A 186 11.90 -18.03 -8.98
N GLU A 187 12.01 -17.57 -10.22
CA GLU A 187 13.31 -17.24 -10.82
C GLU A 187 13.94 -15.98 -10.22
N ASP A 188 13.10 -15.00 -9.85
CA ASP A 188 13.51 -13.66 -9.46
C ASP A 188 13.22 -13.33 -7.99
N LEU A 189 12.28 -14.01 -7.33
CA LEU A 189 11.94 -13.75 -5.93
C LEU A 189 12.61 -14.73 -4.96
N GLU A 190 13.10 -14.18 -3.85
CA GLU A 190 13.52 -14.91 -2.65
C GLU A 190 12.32 -15.15 -1.73
N ASP A 191 11.55 -14.09 -1.45
CA ASP A 191 10.34 -14.14 -0.64
C ASP A 191 9.26 -13.21 -1.20
N ILE A 192 7.99 -13.56 -0.94
CA ILE A 192 6.84 -12.72 -1.25
C ILE A 192 5.82 -12.80 -0.12
N ARG A 193 5.44 -11.63 0.40
CA ARG A 193 4.38 -11.49 1.40
C ARG A 193 3.26 -10.64 0.83
N SER A 194 2.02 -11.10 0.97
CA SER A 194 0.84 -10.37 0.52
C SER A 194 0.00 -9.87 1.69
N LYS A 195 -0.57 -8.68 1.53
CA LYS A 195 -1.64 -8.15 2.39
C LYS A 195 -2.74 -7.59 1.51
N GLN A 196 -3.98 -7.66 1.98
CA GLN A 196 -5.12 -7.09 1.27
C GLN A 196 -6.16 -6.59 2.28
N ALA A 197 -6.84 -5.51 1.94
CA ALA A 197 -7.85 -4.95 2.82
C ALA A 197 -8.99 -4.33 2.00
N VAL A 198 -10.21 -4.55 2.49
CA VAL A 198 -11.36 -3.70 2.13
C VAL A 198 -11.18 -2.37 2.84
N CYS A 199 -11.12 -1.28 2.07
CA CYS A 199 -10.87 0.04 2.62
C CYS A 199 -12.06 0.53 3.45
N LYS A 200 -11.72 1.15 4.59
CA LYS A 200 -12.66 1.85 5.46
C LYS A 200 -12.77 3.30 5.02
N GLU A 201 -13.98 3.78 4.81
CA GLU A 201 -14.23 5.18 4.45
C GLU A 201 -13.74 6.11 5.56
N GLU A 202 -13.86 5.69 6.81
CA GLU A 202 -13.43 6.42 7.99
C GLU A 202 -11.91 6.57 8.07
N TRP A 203 -11.15 5.74 7.35
CA TRP A 203 -9.68 5.80 7.31
C TRP A 203 -9.15 6.55 6.10
N LEU A 204 -10.04 6.96 5.20
CA LEU A 204 -9.73 7.75 4.01
C LEU A 204 -9.45 9.21 4.42
N VAL A 205 -8.30 9.73 3.99
CA VAL A 205 -7.92 11.15 4.18
C VAL A 205 -7.34 11.64 2.85
N TYR A 206 -7.80 12.79 2.35
CA TYR A 206 -7.35 13.36 1.07
C TYR A 206 -7.49 14.89 1.06
#